data_AF-A0A4Y2WWP1-F1
#
_entry.id   AF-A0A4Y2WWP1-F1
#
_cell.length_a   1.000
_cell.length_b   1.000
_cell.length_c   1.000
_cell.angle_alpha   90.00
_cell.angle_beta   90.00
_cell.angle_gamma   90.00
#
_symmetry.space_group_name_H-M   'P 1'
#
loop_
_entity.id
_entity.type
_entity.pdbx_description
1 polymer ?
#
loop_
_entity_poly.entity_id
_entity_poly.type
_entity_poly.pdbx_seq_one_letter_code
_entity_poly.pdbx_strand_id
1 'polypeptide(L)'
;MCLCCAFEQFVEACTNEFEKPWFEPCGMGSKDSKTPYPSTKFNNKLMVDYAIAHEITVVYRLMYEYAHLGQTCDRSPSKITNDHEEEHKEHLENARHFLYSADRKKAAQNAIESVLAKIYMQLKTETGQKYIDRRAKEIGYKLLDTEDVLGLADYYSKYHF
;
A
#
# COMPACT_ATOMS: atom_id res chain seq x y z
N MET A 1 -26.94 11.40 23.41
CA MET A 1 -27.07 10.41 22.32
C MET A 1 -25.75 9.65 22.28
N CYS A 2 -25.72 8.39 22.72
CA CYS A 2 -24.48 7.59 22.78
C CYS A 2 -24.05 7.13 21.38
N LEU A 3 -22.74 7.14 21.10
CA LEU A 3 -22.16 6.73 19.82
C LEU A 3 -22.60 5.33 19.35
N CYS A 4 -22.93 4.41 20.27
CA CYS A 4 -23.45 3.08 19.91
C CYS A 4 -24.77 3.15 19.14
N CYS A 5 -25.71 3.99 19.56
CA CYS A 5 -27.05 4.03 18.95
C CYS A 5 -27.00 4.59 17.52
N ALA A 6 -26.06 5.49 17.24
CA ALA A 6 -25.88 6.04 15.89
C ALA A 6 -25.23 5.03 14.92
N PHE A 7 -24.38 4.15 15.44
CA PHE A 7 -23.73 3.11 14.63
C PHE A 7 -24.73 1.99 14.25
N GLU A 8 -25.60 1.60 15.17
CA GLU A 8 -26.65 0.61 14.90
C GLU A 8 -27.62 1.08 13.81
N GLN A 9 -28.07 2.34 13.89
CA GLN A 9 -28.94 2.94 12.87
C GLN A 9 -28.27 3.03 11.49
N PHE A 10 -26.97 3.29 11.45
CA PHE A 10 -26.19 3.32 10.21
C PHE A 10 -26.08 1.93 9.57
N VAL A 11 -25.78 0.90 10.37
CA VAL A 11 -25.70 -0.49 9.90
C VAL A 11 -27.06 -0.98 9.39
N GLU A 12 -28.15 -0.63 10.07
CA GLU A 12 -29.51 -0.99 9.67
C GLU A 12 -29.90 -0.32 8.35
N ALA A 13 -29.59 0.98 8.18
CA ALA A 13 -29.85 1.70 6.92
C ALA A 13 -29.11 1.04 5.73
N CYS A 14 -27.82 0.72 5.91
CA CYS A 14 -27.04 0.06 4.86
C CYS A 14 -27.54 -1.36 4.55
N THR A 15 -28.00 -2.11 5.55
CA THR A 15 -28.47 -3.49 5.33
C THR A 15 -29.78 -3.51 4.53
N ASN A 16 -30.66 -2.53 4.76
CA ASN A 16 -31.92 -2.40 4.03
C ASN A 16 -31.73 -1.95 2.58
N GLU A 17 -30.70 -1.15 2.29
CA GLU A 17 -30.45 -0.62 0.94
C GLU A 17 -29.65 -1.60 0.05
N PHE A 18 -28.80 -2.44 0.64
CA PHE A 18 -27.85 -3.28 -0.11
C PHE A 18 -28.09 -4.80 -0.02
N GLU A 19 -29.27 -5.24 0.48
CA GLU A 19 -29.75 -6.63 0.54
C GLU A 19 -28.81 -7.69 1.15
N LYS A 20 -27.76 -7.29 1.88
CA LYS A 20 -26.99 -8.08 2.87
C LYS A 20 -25.86 -7.20 3.45
N PRO A 21 -25.43 -7.41 4.71
CA PRO A 21 -24.29 -6.68 5.23
C PRO A 21 -23.01 -7.15 4.50
N TRP A 22 -22.26 -6.23 3.89
CA TRP A 22 -20.90 -6.49 3.38
C TRP A 22 -19.86 -6.55 4.52
N PHE A 23 -20.32 -6.62 5.76
CA PHE A 23 -19.51 -6.61 6.97
C PHE A 23 -20.19 -7.52 8.00
N GLU A 24 -19.62 -8.69 8.28
CA GLU A 24 -19.94 -9.42 9.50
C GLU A 24 -19.26 -8.68 10.66
N PRO A 25 -20.00 -8.15 11.65
CA PRO A 25 -19.40 -7.72 12.89
C PRO A 25 -18.76 -8.97 13.51
N CYS A 26 -17.46 -8.92 13.83
CA CYS A 26 -16.79 -9.98 14.60
C CYS A 26 -17.42 -10.08 15.99
N GLY A 27 -18.57 -10.74 16.08
CA GLY A 27 -19.19 -11.20 17.30
C GLY A 27 -18.64 -12.57 17.64
N MET A 28 -17.91 -12.63 18.75
CA MET A 28 -17.68 -13.80 19.60
C MET A 28 -18.26 -15.13 19.08
N GLY A 29 -17.48 -15.82 18.25
CA GLY A 29 -17.83 -17.12 17.68
C GLY A 29 -16.63 -18.05 17.63
N SER A 30 -16.76 -19.17 18.35
CA SER A 30 -15.92 -20.37 18.41
C SER A 30 -14.44 -20.22 18.78
N LYS A 31 -14.15 -20.75 19.98
CA LYS A 31 -12.84 -21.27 20.37
C LYS A 31 -12.36 -22.31 19.35
N ASP A 32 -11.49 -21.89 18.43
CA ASP A 32 -10.50 -22.79 17.87
C ASP A 32 -9.13 -22.30 18.31
N SER A 33 -8.59 -23.01 19.29
CA SER A 33 -7.22 -22.90 19.76
C SER A 33 -6.26 -23.16 18.60
N LYS A 34 -5.67 -22.10 18.06
CA LYS A 34 -4.30 -22.16 17.52
C LYS A 34 -3.48 -21.18 18.35
N THR A 35 -2.58 -21.79 19.13
CA THR A 35 -1.41 -21.21 19.81
C THR A 35 -1.16 -19.73 19.53
N PRO A 36 -0.93 -18.87 20.56
CA PRO A 36 -0.43 -17.53 20.34
C PRO A 36 0.80 -17.64 19.45
N TYR A 37 0.73 -17.04 18.26
CA TYR A 37 1.88 -16.97 17.36
C TYR A 37 3.03 -16.36 18.16
N PRO A 38 4.26 -16.90 18.08
CA PRO A 38 5.39 -16.36 18.84
C PRO A 38 5.47 -14.86 18.53
N SER A 39 5.49 -14.04 19.58
CA SER A 39 5.32 -12.58 19.49
C SER A 39 6.50 -11.93 18.77
N THR A 40 6.54 -12.01 17.45
CA THR A 40 7.35 -11.08 16.65
C THR A 40 6.60 -9.76 16.62
N LYS A 41 6.98 -8.87 17.53
CA LYS A 41 6.49 -7.49 17.56
C LYS A 41 6.59 -6.86 16.17
N PHE A 42 5.58 -6.09 15.77
CA PHE A 42 5.59 -5.33 14.51
C PHE A 42 6.91 -4.57 14.33
N ASN A 43 7.59 -4.84 13.21
CA ASN A 43 8.85 -4.24 12.84
C ASN A 43 8.60 -2.97 12.01
N ASN A 44 8.67 -1.81 12.67
CA ASN A 44 8.51 -0.51 12.03
C ASN A 44 9.56 -0.25 10.94
N LYS A 45 10.79 -0.72 11.13
CA LYS A 45 11.87 -0.51 10.16
C LYS A 45 11.52 -1.16 8.82
N LEU A 46 10.98 -2.37 8.85
CA LEU A 46 10.64 -3.11 7.64
C LEU A 46 9.55 -2.41 6.81
N MET A 47 8.59 -1.75 7.47
CA MET A 47 7.59 -0.91 6.80
C MET A 47 8.19 0.39 6.25
N VAL A 48 9.12 1.01 6.99
CA VAL A 48 9.84 2.22 6.54
C VAL A 48 10.66 1.91 5.29
N ASP A 49 11.42 0.82 5.30
CA ASP A 49 12.26 0.40 4.18
C ASP A 49 11.41 0.12 2.94
N TYR A 50 10.27 -0.56 3.11
CA TYR A 50 9.26 -0.75 2.04
C TYR A 50 8.74 0.59 1.49
N ALA A 51 8.28 1.48 2.37
CA ALA A 51 7.76 2.79 1.97
C ALA A 51 8.80 3.63 1.20
N ILE A 52 10.07 3.52 1.59
CA ILE A 52 11.20 4.18 0.92
C ILE A 52 11.48 3.55 -0.45
N ALA A 53 11.49 2.22 -0.56
CA ALA A 53 11.75 1.52 -1.82
C ALA A 53 10.72 1.87 -2.90
N HIS A 54 9.47 2.03 -2.51
CA HIS A 54 8.36 2.39 -3.40
C HIS A 54 8.08 3.90 -3.49
N GLU A 55 8.89 4.74 -2.82
CA GLU A 55 8.68 6.19 -2.72
C GLU A 55 7.24 6.58 -2.34
N ILE A 56 6.62 5.83 -1.42
CA ILE A 56 5.23 6.07 -1.02
C ILE A 56 5.19 7.27 -0.07
N THR A 57 4.46 8.31 -0.46
CA THR A 57 4.33 9.57 0.30
C THR A 57 2.95 9.77 0.93
N VAL A 58 2.00 8.87 0.66
CA VAL A 58 0.61 8.97 1.12
C VAL A 58 0.33 7.88 2.15
N VAL A 59 -0.07 8.30 3.36
CA VAL A 59 -0.31 7.41 4.51
C VAL A 59 -1.31 6.29 4.18
N TYR A 60 -2.49 6.62 3.65
CA TYR A 60 -3.52 5.62 3.36
C TYR A 60 -3.10 4.66 2.25
N ARG A 61 -2.31 5.12 1.28
CA ARG A 61 -1.75 4.25 0.25
C ARG A 61 -0.78 3.26 0.88
N LEU A 62 0.15 3.71 1.71
CA LEU A 62 1.07 2.82 2.42
C LEU A 62 0.33 1.82 3.31
N MET A 63 -0.73 2.26 4.00
CA MET A 63 -1.56 1.35 4.81
C MET A 63 -2.20 0.25 3.96
N TYR A 64 -2.74 0.58 2.79
CA TYR A 64 -3.34 -0.40 1.88
C TYR A 64 -2.28 -1.35 1.31
N GLU A 65 -1.22 -0.80 0.71
CA GLU A 65 -0.17 -1.59 0.05
C GLU A 65 0.55 -2.53 1.03
N TYR A 66 0.81 -2.07 2.26
CA TYR A 66 1.48 -2.90 3.27
C TYR A 66 0.53 -3.94 3.87
N ALA A 67 -0.76 -3.63 4.01
CA ALA A 67 -1.77 -4.57 4.47
C ALA A 67 -1.99 -5.71 3.46
N HIS A 68 -1.97 -5.40 2.17
CA HIS A 68 -2.10 -6.36 1.07
C HIS A 68 -1.06 -7.49 1.15
N LEU A 69 0.18 -7.18 1.52
CA LEU A 69 1.27 -8.17 1.69
C LEU A 69 0.99 -9.21 2.78
N GLY A 70 0.02 -8.95 3.67
CA GLY A 70 -0.39 -9.88 4.74
C GLY A 70 -1.51 -10.83 4.35
N GLN A 71 -2.08 -10.66 3.15
CA GLN A 71 -3.29 -11.35 2.69
C GLN A 71 -3.04 -12.12 1.38
N THR A 72 -4.03 -12.88 0.93
CA THR A 72 -4.02 -13.43 -0.43
C THR A 72 -3.99 -12.28 -1.44
N CYS A 73 -3.08 -12.35 -2.40
CA CYS A 73 -2.90 -11.29 -3.39
C CYS A 73 -4.20 -11.00 -4.15
N ASP A 74 -4.67 -9.75 -4.10
CA ASP A 74 -5.85 -9.25 -4.81
C ASP A 74 -5.51 -8.62 -6.19
N ARG A 75 -4.23 -8.55 -6.55
CA ARG A 75 -3.77 -7.94 -7.80
C ARG A 75 -4.06 -8.86 -8.99
N SER A 76 -4.39 -8.26 -10.13
CA SER A 76 -4.58 -8.99 -11.38
C SER A 76 -3.29 -9.74 -11.77
N PRO A 77 -3.37 -10.97 -12.33
CA PRO A 77 -2.20 -11.76 -12.70
C PRO A 77 -1.19 -11.04 -13.58
N SER A 78 -1.66 -10.19 -14.50
CA SER A 78 -0.81 -9.36 -15.38
C SER A 78 0.03 -8.29 -14.66
N LYS A 79 -0.23 -8.05 -13.37
CA LYS A 79 0.48 -7.08 -12.52
C LYS A 79 1.33 -7.76 -11.44
N ILE A 80 1.32 -9.09 -11.37
CA ILE A 80 2.14 -9.84 -10.41
C ILE A 80 3.50 -10.06 -11.07
N THR A 81 4.49 -9.34 -10.57
CA THR A 81 5.90 -9.50 -10.96
C THR A 81 6.62 -10.40 -9.96
N ASN A 82 7.77 -10.94 -10.34
CA ASN A 82 8.62 -11.71 -9.42
C ASN A 82 8.99 -10.88 -8.18
N ASP A 83 9.32 -9.60 -8.37
CA ASP A 83 9.62 -8.68 -7.26
C ASP A 83 8.45 -8.55 -6.29
N HIS A 84 7.21 -8.49 -6.81
CA HIS A 84 6.03 -8.45 -5.97
C HIS A 84 5.84 -9.73 -5.15
N GLU A 85 6.14 -10.90 -5.72
CA GLU A 85 6.06 -12.17 -5.00
C GLU A 85 7.13 -12.27 -3.91
N GLU A 86 8.34 -11.77 -4.16
CA GLU A 86 9.40 -11.69 -3.15
C GLU A 86 9.04 -10.71 -2.02
N GLU A 87 8.44 -9.56 -2.34
CA GLU A 87 7.89 -8.62 -1.34
C GLU A 87 6.86 -9.30 -0.44
N HIS A 88 5.95 -10.11 -1.01
CA HIS A 88 5.01 -10.92 -0.23
C HIS A 88 5.77 -11.84 0.72
N LYS A 89 6.76 -12.58 0.25
CA LYS A 89 7.55 -13.49 1.10
C LYS A 89 8.29 -12.76 2.22
N GLU A 90 8.93 -11.63 1.92
CA GLU A 90 9.72 -10.86 2.88
C GLU A 90 8.83 -10.20 3.95
N HIS A 91 7.69 -9.65 3.55
CA HIS A 91 6.85 -8.83 4.43
C HIS A 91 5.67 -9.57 5.05
N LEU A 92 5.33 -10.79 4.60
CA LEU A 92 4.10 -11.51 5.00
C LEU A 92 3.81 -11.47 6.50
N GLU A 93 4.76 -11.91 7.31
CA GLU A 93 4.57 -12.01 8.75
C GLU A 93 4.46 -10.62 9.40
N ASN A 94 5.24 -9.64 8.96
CA ASN A 94 5.15 -8.27 9.49
C ASN A 94 3.85 -7.57 9.08
N ALA A 95 3.39 -7.80 7.85
CA ALA A 95 2.14 -7.29 7.32
C ALA A 95 0.92 -7.91 8.03
N ARG A 96 0.99 -9.19 8.41
CA ARG A 96 -0.02 -9.83 9.27
C ARG A 96 -0.11 -9.15 10.63
N HIS A 97 1.02 -8.84 11.28
CA HIS A 97 1.03 -8.06 12.52
C HIS A 97 0.46 -6.65 12.33
N PHE A 98 0.72 -6.03 11.19
CA PHE A 98 0.19 -4.71 10.85
C PHE A 98 -1.34 -4.70 10.69
N LEU A 99 -1.91 -5.71 10.04
CA LEU A 99 -3.37 -5.82 9.80
C LEU A 99 -4.19 -5.74 11.09
N TYR A 100 -3.71 -6.41 12.14
CA TYR A 100 -4.38 -6.49 13.44
C TYR A 100 -3.88 -5.45 14.46
N SER A 101 -3.01 -4.53 14.05
CA SER A 101 -2.49 -3.48 14.92
C SER A 101 -3.47 -2.32 15.05
N ALA A 102 -3.79 -1.94 16.30
CA ALA A 102 -4.59 -0.75 16.60
C ALA A 102 -3.89 0.55 16.17
N ASP A 103 -2.56 0.58 16.20
CA ASP A 103 -1.74 1.76 15.91
C ASP A 103 -1.26 1.85 14.45
N ARG A 104 -1.85 1.06 13.54
CA ARG A 104 -1.43 0.96 12.13
C ARG A 104 -1.31 2.31 11.41
N LYS A 105 -2.22 3.25 11.68
CA LYS A 105 -2.18 4.61 11.09
C LYS A 105 -0.96 5.39 11.57
N LYS A 106 -0.63 5.29 12.87
CA LYS A 106 0.52 5.96 13.47
C LYS A 106 1.84 5.37 12.95
N ALA A 107 1.92 4.05 12.85
CA ALA A 107 3.06 3.37 12.21
C ALA A 107 3.26 3.85 10.77
N ALA A 108 2.18 3.93 9.98
CA ALA A 108 2.25 4.45 8.61
C ALA A 108 2.68 5.92 8.56
N GLN A 109 2.17 6.78 9.45
CA GLN A 109 2.59 8.19 9.54
C GLN A 109 4.09 8.33 9.80
N ASN A 110 4.63 7.59 10.77
CA ASN A 110 6.06 7.60 11.09
C ASN A 110 6.92 7.11 9.89
N ALA A 111 6.42 6.14 9.13
CA ALA A 111 7.08 5.66 7.92
C ALA A 111 7.10 6.74 6.83
N ILE A 112 5.98 7.42 6.59
CA ILE A 112 5.90 8.52 5.63
C ILE A 112 6.81 9.69 6.03
N GLU A 113 6.88 10.04 7.31
CA GLU A 113 7.83 11.07 7.80
C GLU A 113 9.27 10.72 7.46
N SER A 114 9.65 9.43 7.56
CA SER A 114 10.98 8.95 7.18
C SER A 114 11.24 9.07 5.67
N VAL A 115 10.24 8.75 4.84
CA VAL A 115 10.31 8.95 3.38
C VAL A 115 10.49 10.41 3.03
N LEU A 116 9.70 11.30 3.63
CA LEU A 116 9.78 12.74 3.39
C LEU A 116 11.13 13.32 3.84
N ALA A 117 11.65 12.87 4.99
CA ALA A 117 12.97 13.26 5.46
C ALA A 117 14.08 12.84 4.48
N LYS A 118 14.01 11.61 3.94
CA LYS A 118 14.95 11.12 2.91
C LYS A 118 14.90 11.99 1.65
N ILE A 119 13.70 12.25 1.13
CA ILE A 119 13.50 13.10 -0.05
C ILE A 119 14.06 14.50 0.19
N TYR A 120 13.74 15.09 1.34
CA TYR A 120 14.23 16.43 1.69
C TYR A 120 15.75 16.49 1.77
N MET A 121 16.39 15.50 2.39
CA MET A 121 17.86 15.41 2.48
C MET A 121 18.51 15.24 1.10
N GLN A 122 17.91 14.44 0.22
CA GLN A 122 18.39 14.32 -1.16
C GLN A 122 18.28 15.66 -1.90
N LEU A 123 17.14 16.33 -1.84
CA LEU A 123 16.94 17.63 -2.51
C LEU A 123 17.85 18.74 -1.96
N LYS A 124 18.22 18.69 -0.68
CA LYS A 124 19.16 19.63 -0.06
C LYS A 124 20.61 19.44 -0.51
N THR A 125 20.99 18.20 -0.85
CA THR A 125 22.38 17.82 -1.12
C THR A 125 22.68 17.62 -2.61
N GLU A 126 21.64 17.35 -3.40
CA GLU A 126 21.70 17.17 -4.83
C GLU A 126 21.66 18.53 -5.56
N THR A 127 22.50 18.70 -6.58
CA THR A 127 22.41 19.88 -7.46
C THR A 127 21.22 19.71 -8.41
N GLY A 128 20.63 20.81 -8.87
CA GLY A 128 19.49 20.75 -9.81
C GLY A 128 19.78 19.90 -11.06
N GLN A 129 21.00 19.96 -11.59
CA GLN A 129 21.43 19.12 -12.72
C GLN A 129 21.37 17.62 -12.38
N LYS A 130 21.96 17.21 -11.25
CA LYS A 130 21.97 15.81 -10.81
C LYS A 130 20.56 15.27 -10.61
N TYR A 131 19.66 16.08 -10.05
CA TYR A 131 18.26 15.73 -9.87
C TYR A 131 17.57 15.47 -11.22
N ILE A 132 17.73 16.38 -12.18
CA ILE A 132 17.13 16.25 -13.53
C ILE A 132 17.68 14.99 -14.22
N ASP A 133 18.99 14.78 -14.20
CA ASP A 133 19.64 13.63 -14.85
C ASP A 133 19.12 12.31 -14.27
N ARG A 134 19.02 12.22 -12.94
CA ARG A 134 18.51 11.03 -12.26
C ARG A 134 17.03 10.77 -12.58
N ARG A 135 16.17 11.79 -12.52
CA ARG A 135 14.74 11.64 -12.84
C ARG A 135 14.51 11.32 -14.31
N ALA A 136 15.28 11.90 -15.22
CA ALA A 136 15.24 11.58 -16.64
C ALA A 136 15.59 10.10 -16.89
N LYS A 137 16.61 9.59 -16.19
CA LYS A 137 17.01 8.19 -16.26
C LYS A 137 15.93 7.25 -15.71
N GLU A 138 15.34 7.56 -14.56
CA GLU A 138 14.24 6.79 -13.97
C GLU A 138 13.00 6.73 -14.89
N ILE A 139 12.63 7.86 -15.49
CA ILE A 139 11.52 7.91 -16.46
C ILE A 139 11.90 7.11 -17.72
N GLY A 140 13.12 7.27 -18.22
CA GLY A 140 13.62 6.55 -19.38
C GLY A 140 13.52 5.03 -19.22
N TYR A 141 13.90 4.47 -18.06
CA TYR A 141 13.75 3.04 -17.81
C TYR A 141 12.29 2.58 -17.78
N LYS A 142 11.41 3.35 -17.12
CA LYS A 142 9.97 3.02 -17.10
C LYS A 142 9.35 3.00 -18.51
N LEU A 143 9.82 3.89 -19.38
CA LEU A 143 9.37 3.93 -20.78
C LEU A 143 9.90 2.75 -21.60
N LEU A 144 11.13 2.30 -21.33
CA LEU A 144 11.70 1.11 -21.99
C LEU A 144 10.99 -0.18 -21.60
N ASP A 145 10.52 -0.28 -20.36
CA ASP A 145 9.72 -1.41 -19.87
C ASP A 145 8.27 -1.37 -20.37
N THR A 146 7.85 -0.30 -21.04
CA THR A 146 6.52 -0.18 -21.63
C THR A 146 6.59 -0.53 -23.11
N GLU A 147 6.00 -1.66 -23.51
CA GLU A 147 6.16 -2.25 -24.87
C GLU A 147 5.74 -1.32 -26.02
N ASP A 148 4.90 -0.29 -25.81
CA ASP A 148 4.44 0.55 -26.91
C ASP A 148 4.10 2.01 -26.54
N VAL A 149 5.12 2.82 -26.26
CA VAL A 149 4.95 4.28 -26.11
C VAL A 149 4.98 4.99 -27.47
N LEU A 150 5.74 4.45 -28.43
CA LEU A 150 5.94 5.05 -29.76
C LEU A 150 4.78 4.76 -30.72
N GLY A 151 4.15 3.58 -30.67
CA GLY A 151 3.01 3.24 -31.50
C GLY A 151 1.76 4.06 -31.17
N LEU A 152 1.56 4.45 -29.90
CA LEU A 152 0.51 5.38 -29.52
C LEU A 152 0.78 6.79 -30.07
N ALA A 153 2.02 7.28 -29.96
CA ALA A 153 2.41 8.59 -30.49
C ALA A 153 2.33 8.64 -32.03
N ASP A 154 2.74 7.57 -32.72
CA ASP A 154 2.61 7.42 -34.18
C ASP A 154 1.15 7.25 -34.64
N TYR A 155 0.29 6.65 -33.82
CA TYR A 155 -1.15 6.61 -34.07
C TYR A 155 -1.73 8.03 -34.01
N TYR A 156 -1.47 8.79 -32.94
CA TYR A 156 -1.99 10.16 -32.84
C TYR A 156 -1.41 11.11 -33.89
N SER A 157 -0.15 10.93 -34.31
CA SER A 157 0.45 11.76 -35.37
C SER A 157 -0.15 11.51 -36.75
N LYS A 158 -0.58 10.27 -37.05
CA LYS A 158 -1.21 9.90 -38.32
C LYS A 158 -2.67 10.32 -38.47
N TYR A 159 -3.39 10.50 -37.36
CA TYR A 159 -4.85 10.74 -37.39
C TYR A 159 -5.27 12.14 -36.94
N HIS A 160 -4.32 12.99 -36.49
CA HIS A 160 -4.63 14.34 -36.01
C HIS A 160 -3.78 15.47 -36.65
N PHE A 161 -3.09 15.19 -37.76
CA PHE A 161 -2.52 16.20 -38.66
C PHE A 161 -2.94 15.94 -40.11
#